data_AF-A0A1F6WYL9-F1
#
_entry.id   AF-A0A1F6WYL9-F1
#
_cell.length_a   1.000
_cell.length_b   1.000
_cell.length_c   1.000
_cell.angle_alpha   90.00
_cell.angle_beta   90.00
_cell.angle_gamma   90.00
#
_symmetry.space_group_name_H-M   'P 1'
#
loop_
_entity.id
_entity.type
_entity.pdbx_description
1 polymer ?
#
loop_
_entity_poly.entity_id
_entity_poly.type
_entity_poly.pdbx_seq_one_letter_code
_entity_poly.pdbx_strand_id
1 'polypeptide(L)'
;MIDLKKLQKKIIANRKAKGFSNDVVRDLCRTYEELSEAFSKYDRGEDGVAEEFADVIIFILGISYNLGFDLEKELIAKIEKNRKRKYQKKKSLDGKDIFIRIKTPEDP
;
A
#
# COMPACT_ATOMS: atom_id res chain seq x y z
N MET A 1 4.74 12.38 14.48
CA MET A 1 4.64 11.13 13.70
C MET A 1 3.17 10.75 13.60
N ILE A 2 2.69 10.38 12.42
CA ILE A 2 1.32 9.88 12.25
C ILE A 2 1.24 8.49 12.90
N ASP A 3 0.10 8.18 13.53
CA ASP A 3 -0.18 6.87 14.14
C ASP A 3 -1.21 6.15 13.26
N LEU A 4 -0.74 5.24 12.39
CA LEU A 4 -1.61 4.57 11.43
C LEU A 4 -2.64 3.68 12.13
N LYS A 5 -2.30 3.10 13.29
CA LYS A 5 -3.23 2.27 14.07
C LYS A 5 -4.43 3.08 14.58
N LYS A 6 -4.20 4.34 14.98
CA LYS A 6 -5.30 5.28 15.30
C LYS A 6 -6.11 5.64 14.07
N LEU A 7 -5.48 5.82 12.91
CA LEU A 7 -6.19 6.08 11.65
C LEU A 7 -7.05 4.88 11.21
N GLN A 8 -6.53 3.65 11.30
CA GLN A 8 -7.28 2.41 11.07
C GLN A 8 -8.60 2.41 11.88
N LYS A 9 -8.52 2.73 13.18
CA LYS A 9 -9.70 2.85 14.07
C LYS A 9 -10.65 3.97 13.63
N LYS A 10 -10.11 5.15 13.30
CA LYS A 10 -10.91 6.33 12.90
C LYS A 10 -11.69 6.06 11.60
N ILE A 11 -11.05 5.42 10.62
CA ILE A 11 -11.66 5.07 9.33
C ILE A 11 -12.83 4.12 9.55
N ILE A 12 -12.63 3.04 10.31
CA ILE A 12 -13.69 2.06 10.56
C ILE A 12 -14.82 2.64 11.41
N ALA A 13 -14.53 3.50 12.38
CA ALA A 13 -15.56 4.20 13.16
C ALA A 13 -16.44 5.07 12.25
N ASN A 14 -15.84 5.86 11.35
CA ASN A 14 -16.57 6.67 10.38
C ASN A 14 -17.41 5.80 9.42
N ARG A 15 -16.85 4.68 8.93
CA ARG A 15 -17.56 3.75 8.06
C ARG A 15 -18.79 3.14 8.72
N LYS A 16 -18.64 2.69 9.98
CA LYS A 16 -19.74 2.15 10.80
C LYS A 16 -20.83 3.20 11.03
N ALA A 17 -20.45 4.44 11.35
CA ALA A 17 -21.40 5.53 11.55
C ALA A 17 -22.23 5.84 10.28
N LYS A 18 -21.68 5.58 9.10
CA LYS A 18 -22.36 5.75 7.79
C LYS A 18 -23.06 4.48 7.28
N GLY A 19 -23.04 3.38 8.03
CA GLY A 19 -23.69 2.13 7.64
C GLY A 19 -22.98 1.35 6.53
N PHE A 20 -21.70 1.61 6.26
CA PHE A 20 -20.93 0.85 5.28
C PHE A 20 -20.63 -0.57 5.78
N SER A 21 -20.61 -1.55 4.88
CA SER A 21 -20.13 -2.90 5.17
C SER A 21 -18.61 -2.90 5.40
N ASN A 22 -18.12 -3.86 6.19
CA ASN A 22 -16.69 -4.10 6.45
C ASN A 22 -16.23 -5.38 5.72
N ASP A 23 -16.64 -5.54 4.46
CA ASP A 23 -16.30 -6.69 3.63
C ASP A 23 -14.92 -6.50 2.99
N VAL A 24 -13.96 -7.33 3.39
CA VAL A 24 -12.57 -7.25 2.92
C VAL A 24 -12.45 -7.48 1.41
N VAL A 25 -13.27 -8.36 0.81
CA VAL A 25 -13.20 -8.63 -0.63
C VAL A 25 -13.61 -7.39 -1.42
N ARG A 26 -14.71 -6.76 -1.00
CA ARG A 26 -15.17 -5.50 -1.60
C ARG A 26 -14.15 -4.38 -1.42
N ASP A 27 -13.54 -4.26 -0.25
CA ASP A 27 -12.54 -3.23 0.02
C ASP A 27 -11.27 -3.42 -0.84
N LEU A 28 -10.86 -4.67 -1.09
CA LEU A 28 -9.78 -4.97 -2.03
C LEU A 28 -10.14 -4.50 -3.45
N CYS A 29 -11.36 -4.79 -3.91
CA CYS A 29 -11.83 -4.30 -5.21
C CYS A 29 -11.83 -2.77 -5.30
N ARG A 30 -12.32 -2.08 -4.27
CA ARG A 30 -12.29 -0.60 -4.21
C ARG A 30 -10.86 -0.08 -4.23
N THR A 31 -9.94 -0.69 -3.49
CA THR A 31 -8.51 -0.30 -3.52
C THR A 31 -7.94 -0.34 -4.94
N TYR A 32 -8.31 -1.34 -5.75
CA TYR A 32 -7.89 -1.41 -7.16
C TYR A 32 -8.54 -0.31 -8.02
N GLU A 33 -9.81 0.01 -7.76
CA GLU A 33 -10.54 1.08 -8.45
C GLU A 33 -9.87 2.44 -8.21
N GLU A 34 -9.61 2.83 -6.96
CA GLU A 34 -8.94 4.11 -6.62
C GLU A 34 -7.54 4.20 -7.27
N LEU A 35 -6.80 3.08 -7.31
CA LEU A 35 -5.49 3.05 -7.98
C LEU A 35 -5.63 3.23 -9.50
N SER A 36 -6.71 2.74 -10.10
CA SER A 36 -7.04 2.94 -11.52
C SER A 36 -7.43 4.40 -11.79
N GLU A 37 -8.08 5.07 -10.86
CA GLU A 37 -8.38 6.51 -10.94
C GLU A 37 -7.10 7.34 -10.88
N ALA A 38 -6.20 7.02 -9.96
CA ALA A 38 -4.87 7.65 -9.87
C ALA A 38 -4.09 7.52 -11.20
N PHE A 39 -4.11 6.33 -11.81
CA PHE A 39 -3.50 6.10 -13.11
C PHE A 39 -4.19 6.93 -14.21
N SER A 40 -5.52 6.94 -14.25
CA SER A 40 -6.28 7.67 -15.27
C SER A 40 -5.99 9.17 -15.22
N LYS A 41 -5.93 9.76 -14.02
CA LYS A 41 -5.58 11.17 -13.84
C LYS A 41 -4.15 11.46 -14.31
N TYR A 42 -3.20 10.62 -13.92
CA TYR A 42 -1.81 10.77 -14.35
C TYR A 42 -1.65 10.69 -15.88
N ASP A 43 -2.29 9.71 -16.51
CA ASP A 43 -2.22 9.48 -17.96
C ASP A 43 -2.82 10.65 -18.76
N ARG A 44 -3.89 11.26 -18.25
CA ARG A 44 -4.54 12.43 -18.87
C ARG A 44 -3.89 13.77 -18.51
N GLY A 45 -2.91 13.79 -17.61
CA GLY A 45 -2.32 15.03 -17.09
C GLY A 45 -3.28 15.87 -16.25
N GLU A 46 -4.23 15.22 -15.58
CA GLU A 46 -5.22 15.85 -14.69
C GLU A 46 -4.68 15.98 -13.26
N ASP A 47 -5.17 16.99 -12.54
CA ASP A 47 -4.91 17.12 -11.10
C ASP A 47 -5.61 16.02 -10.29
N GLY A 48 -5.15 15.82 -9.05
CA GLY A 48 -5.84 14.94 -8.09
C GLY A 48 -5.25 13.55 -7.90
N VAL A 49 -4.12 13.21 -8.55
CA VAL A 49 -3.40 11.94 -8.30
C VAL A 49 -3.09 11.73 -6.81
N ALA A 50 -2.75 12.82 -6.10
CA ALA A 50 -2.45 12.77 -4.68
C ALA A 50 -3.68 12.44 -3.81
N GLU A 51 -4.87 12.87 -4.23
CA GLU A 51 -6.14 12.57 -3.54
C GLU A 51 -6.48 11.08 -3.72
N GLU A 52 -6.38 10.56 -4.94
CA GLU A 52 -6.62 9.14 -5.22
C GLU A 52 -5.65 8.22 -4.46
N PHE A 53 -4.38 8.63 -4.31
CA PHE A 53 -3.45 7.90 -3.44
C PHE A 53 -3.88 7.94 -1.97
N ALA A 54 -4.49 9.02 -1.50
CA ALA A 54 -5.05 9.04 -0.16
C ALA A 54 -6.22 8.04 -0.03
N ASP A 55 -7.08 7.92 -1.04
CA ASP A 55 -8.18 6.96 -1.05
C ASP A 55 -7.69 5.51 -1.05
N VAL A 56 -6.68 5.18 -1.86
CA VAL A 56 -5.97 3.88 -1.80
C VAL A 56 -5.50 3.57 -0.37
N ILE A 57 -4.86 4.54 0.29
CA ILE A 57 -4.34 4.37 1.65
C ILE A 57 -5.49 4.20 2.66
N ILE A 58 -6.60 4.92 2.50
CA ILE A 58 -7.79 4.77 3.37
C ILE A 58 -8.34 3.35 3.30
N PHE A 59 -8.48 2.77 2.10
CA PHE A 59 -8.95 1.39 1.95
C PHE A 59 -7.95 0.40 2.55
N ILE A 60 -6.65 0.55 2.30
CA ILE A 60 -5.62 -0.33 2.88
C ILE A 60 -5.64 -0.29 4.41
N LEU A 61 -5.81 0.88 5.02
CA LEU A 61 -5.94 1.02 6.47
C LEU A 61 -7.22 0.35 6.99
N GLY A 62 -8.35 0.51 6.30
CA GLY A 62 -9.60 -0.19 6.63
C GLY A 62 -9.45 -1.72 6.57
N ILE A 63 -8.86 -2.24 5.49
CA ILE A 63 -8.55 -3.66 5.32
C ILE A 63 -7.64 -4.17 6.44
N SER A 64 -6.59 -3.41 6.77
CA SER A 64 -5.64 -3.76 7.83
C SER A 64 -6.33 -3.88 9.19
N TYR A 65 -7.28 -2.99 9.49
CA TYR A 65 -8.10 -3.10 10.69
C TYR A 65 -8.95 -4.38 10.68
N ASN A 66 -9.64 -4.66 9.57
CA ASN A 66 -10.54 -5.81 9.45
C ASN A 66 -9.78 -7.15 9.50
N LEU A 67 -8.55 -7.20 8.99
CA LEU A 67 -7.65 -8.35 9.08
C LEU A 67 -6.90 -8.46 10.41
N GLY A 68 -7.05 -7.48 11.30
CA GLY A 68 -6.57 -7.55 12.68
C GLY A 68 -5.07 -7.29 12.87
N PHE A 69 -4.39 -6.64 11.93
CA PHE A 69 -2.96 -6.32 12.05
C PHE A 69 -2.68 -4.81 12.12
N ASP A 70 -1.48 -4.50 12.62
CA ASP A 70 -0.95 -3.16 12.81
C ASP A 70 -0.10 -2.77 11.58
N LEU A 71 -0.66 -1.97 10.68
CA LEU A 71 0.01 -1.67 9.41
C LEU A 71 1.30 -0.88 9.61
N GLU A 72 1.37 0.00 10.60
CA GLU A 72 2.58 0.78 10.89
C GLU A 72 3.74 -0.15 11.28
N LYS A 73 3.47 -1.10 12.17
CA LYS A 73 4.45 -2.10 12.59
C LYS A 73 4.96 -2.92 11.39
N GLU A 74 4.06 -3.41 10.55
CA GLU A 74 4.41 -4.20 9.36
C GLU A 74 5.22 -3.37 8.34
N LEU A 75 4.83 -2.11 8.12
CA LEU A 75 5.52 -1.20 7.22
C LEU A 75 6.95 -0.90 7.69
N ILE A 76 7.13 -0.54 8.97
CA ILE A 76 8.45 -0.29 9.57
C ILE A 76 9.33 -1.55 9.46
N ALA A 77 8.80 -2.72 9.85
CA ALA A 77 9.52 -3.98 9.74
C ALA A 77 9.93 -4.29 8.29
N LYS A 78 9.06 -4.00 7.33
CA LYS A 78 9.32 -4.19 5.89
C LYS A 78 10.41 -3.24 5.38
N ILE A 79 10.38 -1.98 5.78
CA ILE A 79 11.42 -0.99 5.42
C ILE A 79 12.78 -1.44 5.95
N GLU A 80 12.85 -1.87 7.21
CA GLU A 80 14.08 -2.39 7.81
C GLU A 80 14.56 -3.68 7.15
N LYS A 81 13.65 -4.61 6.83
CA LYS A 81 13.97 -5.81 6.05
C LYS A 81 14.53 -5.43 4.67
N ASN A 82 13.94 -4.45 4.00
CA ASN A 82 14.39 -4.01 2.68
C ASN A 82 15.77 -3.32 2.72
N ARG A 83 16.06 -2.55 3.77
CA ARG A 83 17.36 -1.87 3.97
C ARG A 83 18.54 -2.85 3.99
N LYS A 84 18.32 -4.06 4.49
CA LYS A 84 19.35 -5.12 4.56
C LYS A 84 19.50 -5.93 3.27
N ARG A 85 18.52 -5.86 2.35
CA ARG A 85 18.53 -6.66 1.11
C ARG A 85 19.72 -6.29 0.23
N LYS A 86 20.31 -7.32 -0.39
CA LYS A 86 21.35 -7.17 -1.39
C LYS A 86 20.78 -7.41 -2.78
N TYR A 87 21.27 -6.65 -3.74
CA TYR A 87 20.83 -6.70 -5.12
C TYR A 87 22.04 -6.83 -6.04
N GLN A 88 21.91 -7.66 -7.06
CA GLN A 88 22.87 -7.74 -8.16
C GLN A 88 22.34 -6.91 -9.33
N LYS A 89 23.19 -6.04 -9.86
CA LYS A 89 22.93 -5.33 -11.11
C LYS A 89 23.14 -6.30 -12.28
N LYS A 90 22.15 -6.43 -13.16
CA LYS A 90 22.22 -7.18 -14.42
C LYS A 90 21.70 -6.32 -15.58
N LYS A 91 21.98 -6.77 -16.80
CA LYS A 91 21.39 -6.21 -18.02
C LYS A 91 20.17 -7.03 -18.42
N SER A 92 19.07 -6.35 -18.75
CA SER A 92 17.93 -6.95 -19.44
C SER A 92 18.26 -7.21 -20.92
N LEU A 93 17.34 -7.88 -21.62
CA LEU A 93 17.47 -8.15 -23.07
C LEU A 93 17.55 -6.87 -23.91
N ASP A 94 16.92 -5.78 -23.46
CA ASP A 94 16.96 -4.46 -24.08
C ASP A 94 18.08 -3.54 -23.52
N GLY A 95 19.05 -4.10 -22.78
CA GLY A 95 20.26 -3.39 -22.33
C GLY A 95 20.07 -2.46 -21.11
N LYS A 96 18.87 -2.43 -20.52
CA LYS A 96 18.58 -1.65 -19.31
C LYS A 96 19.16 -2.31 -18.06
N ASP A 97 19.49 -1.47 -17.09
CA ASP A 97 19.93 -1.96 -15.79
C ASP A 97 18.74 -2.49 -14.99
N ILE A 98 18.83 -3.75 -14.56
CA ILE A 98 17.86 -4.38 -13.67
C ILE A 98 18.54 -4.83 -12.38
N PHE A 99 17.82 -4.75 -11.27
CA PHE A 99 18.32 -5.13 -9.95
C PHE A 99 17.60 -6.39 -9.47
N ILE A 100 18.33 -7.51 -9.40
CA ILE A 100 17.79 -8.79 -8.97
C ILE A 100 18.19 -9.01 -7.51
N ARG A 101 17.22 -9.32 -6.64
CA ARG A 101 17.48 -9.63 -5.23
C ARG A 101 18.36 -10.87 -5.12
N ILE A 102 19.45 -10.77 -4.35
CA ILE A 102 20.29 -11.90 -3.96
C ILE A 102 19.76 -12.41 -2.62
N LYS A 103 19.50 -13.72 -2.51
CA LYS A 103 19.13 -14.34 -1.23
C LYS A 103 20.39 -14.51 -0.37
N THR A 104 20.31 -14.06 0.87
CA THR A 104 21.37 -14.07 1.87
C THR A 104 20.93 -14.90 3.08
N PRO A 105 21.85 -15.40 3.92
CA PRO A 105 21.50 -16.09 5.17
C PRO A 105 20.68 -15.24 6.15
N GLU A 106 20.75 -13.91 6.02
CA GLU A 106 20.03 -12.93 6.84
C GLU A 106 18.59 -12.67 6.34
N ASP A 107 18.22 -13.22 5.18
CA ASP A 107 16.86 -13.12 4.68
C ASP A 107 15.93 -14.07 5.45
N PRO A 108 14.85 -13.56 6.06
CA PRO A 108 13.74 -14.37 6.55
C PRO A 108 13.00 -15.01 5.38
#